data_AF-A0A0B3B1Y1-F1
#
_entry.id   AF-A0A0B3B1Y1-F1
#
_cell.length_a   1.000
_cell.length_b   1.000
_cell.length_c   1.000
_cell.angle_alpha   90.00
_cell.angle_beta   90.00
_cell.angle_gamma   90.00
#
_symmetry.space_group_name_H-M   'P 1'
#
loop_
_entity.id
_entity.type
_entity.pdbx_description
1 polymer ?
#
loop_
_entity_poly.entity_id
_entity_poly.type
_entity_poly.pdbx_seq_one_letter_code
_entity_poly.pdbx_strand_id
1 'polypeptide(L)'
;MNNKKGTRAPAQQFIKNILPSQKRSTRIRTRNYLNNYSNQFVSCKRSVSPVIATILLIALVVIIALIVFQWMKGFTKEAVTKFDGTNIELVCNDVQFDASYSAGTLTISNSGNVPIYNFDVKTEYPGGHDTINLKENLDFGERLSQGGVFSDSFSIPDSTTKIILIPILLGVNKDGEQKTQACDERQGKEIQITI
;
A
#
# COMPACT_ATOMS: atom_id res chain seq x y z
N MET A 1 -27.94 -27.28 20.36
CA MET A 1 -27.49 -26.90 21.72
C MET A 1 -25.97 -26.81 21.72
N ASN A 2 -25.41 -25.83 22.44
CA ASN A 2 -23.97 -25.58 22.72
C ASN A 2 -23.21 -24.83 21.61
N ASN A 3 -22.43 -23.77 21.83
CA ASN A 3 -22.21 -22.91 23.00
C ASN A 3 -21.53 -21.62 22.47
N LYS A 4 -22.08 -20.43 22.75
CA LYS A 4 -21.48 -19.13 22.41
C LYS A 4 -20.31 -18.85 23.36
N LYS A 5 -19.13 -18.51 22.85
CA LYS A 5 -18.07 -17.84 23.64
C LYS A 5 -17.57 -16.61 22.91
N GLY A 6 -18.05 -15.46 23.38
CA GLY A 6 -17.51 -14.15 23.03
C GLY A 6 -16.31 -13.82 23.91
N THR A 7 -15.26 -13.29 23.31
CA THR A 7 -14.06 -12.85 24.01
C THR A 7 -13.93 -11.34 23.83
N ARG A 8 -14.02 -10.64 24.96
CA ARG A 8 -13.98 -9.18 25.07
C ARG A 8 -12.56 -8.66 24.90
N ALA A 9 -12.47 -7.44 24.36
CA ALA A 9 -11.26 -6.63 24.27
C ALA A 9 -10.69 -6.27 25.67
N PRO A 10 -9.36 -6.25 25.84
CA PRO A 10 -8.74 -5.69 27.03
C PRO A 10 -8.64 -4.16 26.96
N ALA A 11 -8.98 -3.58 28.11
CA ALA A 11 -9.11 -2.16 28.37
C ALA A 11 -7.77 -1.42 28.43
N GLN A 12 -7.83 -0.16 28.01
CA GLN A 12 -6.83 0.88 28.24
C GLN A 12 -6.63 1.11 29.74
N GLN A 13 -5.43 0.84 30.25
CA GLN A 13 -4.92 1.46 31.47
C GLN A 13 -3.39 1.46 31.40
N PHE A 14 -2.75 2.64 31.52
CA PHE A 14 -1.83 2.95 32.62
C PHE A 14 -1.03 4.26 32.37
N ILE A 15 -1.33 5.26 33.21
CA ILE A 15 -0.39 6.14 33.94
C ILE A 15 0.50 7.06 33.06
N LYS A 16 0.18 8.34 32.80
CA LYS A 16 0.16 9.52 33.72
C LYS A 16 1.28 9.52 34.76
N ASN A 17 2.42 10.15 34.47
CA ASN A 17 3.37 10.84 35.37
C ASN A 17 4.69 10.97 34.57
N ILE A 18 5.24 12.15 34.30
CA ILE A 18 6.08 12.93 35.22
C ILE A 18 6.09 14.38 34.69
N LEU A 19 5.37 15.27 35.38
CA LEU A 19 5.61 16.71 35.31
C LEU A 19 6.34 17.10 36.60
N PRO A 20 7.57 17.63 36.54
CA PRO A 20 8.21 18.18 37.73
C PRO A 20 7.53 19.51 38.13
N SER A 21 6.72 19.40 39.19
CA SER A 21 6.57 20.32 40.32
C SER A 21 7.22 21.72 40.15
N GLN A 22 6.39 22.70 39.83
CA GLN A 22 6.69 24.13 39.97
C GLN A 22 6.74 24.49 41.47
N LYS A 23 7.96 24.61 42.01
CA LYS A 23 8.19 25.04 43.40
C LYS A 23 7.90 26.54 43.55
N ARG A 24 6.99 26.82 44.49
CA ARG A 24 6.66 28.11 45.12
C ARG A 24 7.88 28.99 45.34
N SER A 25 7.81 30.18 44.74
CA SER A 25 8.62 31.36 45.03
C SER A 25 8.27 31.90 46.42
N THR A 26 9.22 31.84 47.35
CA THR A 26 9.20 32.61 48.60
C THR A 26 9.98 33.91 48.39
N ARG A 27 9.29 34.99 48.74
CA ARG A 27 9.75 36.37 48.75
C ARG A 27 10.75 36.54 49.90
N ILE A 28 12.03 36.79 49.62
CA ILE A 28 12.96 37.40 50.58
C ILE A 28 13.49 38.69 49.97
N ARG A 29 13.30 39.75 50.75
CA ARG A 29 13.60 41.14 50.50
C ARG A 29 14.70 41.55 51.47
N THR A 30 15.90 41.82 50.98
CA THR A 30 16.90 42.72 51.58
C THR A 30 18.01 42.95 50.56
N ARG A 31 17.98 44.09 49.84
CA ARG A 31 18.74 45.33 50.10
C ARG A 31 20.26 45.21 49.87
N ASN A 32 20.66 45.82 48.74
CA ASN A 32 21.78 46.73 48.57
C ASN A 32 23.09 46.38 49.25
N TYR A 33 23.94 45.67 48.53
CA TYR A 33 25.37 45.93 48.54
C TYR A 33 25.89 45.84 47.10
N LEU A 34 26.46 46.96 46.65
CA LEU A 34 27.47 47.04 45.58
C LEU A 34 26.96 47.04 44.13
N ASN A 35 26.45 48.21 43.74
CA ASN A 35 26.79 48.82 42.45
C ASN A 35 28.32 48.81 42.25
N ASN A 36 28.85 47.91 41.40
CA ASN A 36 30.03 48.12 40.54
C ASN A 36 30.51 46.80 39.89
N TYR A 37 29.72 46.25 38.97
CA TYR A 37 30.20 45.45 37.83
C TYR A 37 29.18 45.54 36.69
N SER A 38 28.67 46.75 36.46
CA SER A 38 27.90 47.08 35.27
C SER A 38 28.84 47.26 34.09
N ASN A 39 28.62 46.46 33.05
CA ASN A 39 29.02 46.68 31.65
C ASN A 39 30.37 46.12 31.17
N GLN A 40 30.58 44.80 31.24
CA GLN A 40 31.58 44.18 30.35
C GLN A 40 31.31 42.74 29.90
N PHE A 41 30.04 42.38 29.72
CA PHE A 41 29.69 41.54 28.56
C PHE A 41 28.91 42.43 27.60
N VAL A 42 29.62 43.35 26.96
CA VAL A 42 29.23 43.76 25.62
C VAL A 42 29.31 42.48 24.81
N SER A 43 28.21 41.72 24.78
CA SER A 43 27.90 40.92 23.62
C SER A 43 27.95 41.94 22.49
N CYS A 44 29.07 41.99 21.78
CA CYS A 44 29.14 42.62 20.49
C CYS A 44 28.06 41.91 19.70
N LYS A 45 26.85 42.48 19.74
CA LYS A 45 25.72 42.09 18.90
C LYS A 45 26.25 42.30 17.52
N ARG A 46 26.85 41.25 16.96
CA ARG A 46 27.24 41.19 15.57
C ARG A 46 25.91 41.31 14.86
N SER A 47 25.61 42.52 14.43
CA SER A 47 24.49 42.82 13.56
C SER A 47 24.66 41.89 12.39
N VAL A 48 23.89 40.80 12.40
CA VAL A 48 23.89 39.83 11.32
C VAL A 48 23.50 40.64 10.11
N SER A 49 24.41 40.75 9.14
CA SER A 49 24.19 41.65 8.01
C SER A 49 22.88 41.21 7.34
N PRO A 50 21.87 42.09 7.21
CA PRO A 50 20.54 41.71 6.73
C PRO A 50 20.56 40.94 5.41
N VAL A 51 21.57 41.21 4.58
CA VAL A 51 21.81 40.54 3.30
C VAL A 51 22.20 39.07 3.45
N ILE A 52 22.96 38.70 4.49
CA ILE A 52 23.40 37.31 4.71
C ILE A 52 22.19 36.46 5.13
N ALA A 53 21.28 37.03 5.91
CA ALA A 53 20.08 36.33 6.38
C ALA A 53 19.14 35.95 5.22
N THR A 54 18.97 36.83 4.23
CA THR A 54 18.10 36.54 3.08
C THR A 54 18.69 35.46 2.17
N ILE A 55 20.01 35.45 1.97
CA ILE A 55 20.69 34.42 1.17
C ILE A 55 20.55 33.05 1.85
N LEU A 56 20.74 32.97 3.17
CA LEU A 56 20.55 31.74 3.94
C LEU A 56 19.11 31.22 3.84
N LEU A 57 18.13 32.12 3.91
CA LEU A 57 16.72 31.76 3.80
C LEU A 57 16.38 31.22 2.41
N ILE A 58 16.84 31.88 1.34
CA ILE A 58 16.57 31.46 -0.04
C ILE A 58 17.21 30.08 -0.31
N ALA A 59 18.46 29.88 0.11
CA ALA A 59 19.15 28.61 -0.08
C ALA A 59 18.40 27.42 0.55
N LEU A 60 17.86 27.61 1.75
CA LEU A 60 17.08 26.59 2.45
C LEU A 60 15.77 26.26 1.71
N VAL A 61 15.06 27.26 1.18
CA VAL A 61 13.84 27.04 0.39
C VAL A 61 14.11 26.23 -0.86
N VAL A 62 15.20 26.51 -1.58
CA VAL A 62 15.59 25.75 -2.78
C VAL A 62 15.85 24.29 -2.44
N ILE A 63 16.55 24.01 -1.33
CA ILE A 63 16.82 22.63 -0.88
C ILE A 63 15.52 21.88 -0.58
N ILE A 64 14.59 22.51 0.15
CA ILE A 64 13.30 21.89 0.48
C ILE A 64 12.49 21.62 -0.80
N ALA A 65 12.48 22.56 -1.76
CA ALA A 65 11.79 22.39 -3.03
C ALA A 65 12.33 21.19 -3.84
N LEU A 66 13.66 21.00 -3.85
CA LEU A 66 14.29 19.85 -4.51
C LEU A 66 13.94 18.52 -3.85
N ILE A 67 13.83 18.49 -2.52
CA ILE A 67 13.38 17.30 -1.80
C ILE A 67 11.93 16.99 -2.18
N VAL A 68 11.02 17.95 -2.09
CA VAL A 68 9.61 17.74 -2.45
C VAL A 68 9.45 17.29 -3.91
N PHE A 69 10.22 17.86 -4.84
CA PHE A 69 10.20 17.46 -6.25
C PHE A 69 10.67 16.01 -6.45
N GLN A 70 11.70 15.57 -5.74
CA GLN A 70 12.14 14.17 -5.80
C GLN A 70 11.06 13.22 -5.28
N TRP A 71 10.32 13.59 -4.24
CA TRP A 71 9.17 12.80 -3.75
C TRP A 71 8.05 12.73 -4.80
N MET A 72 7.69 13.87 -5.41
CA MET A 72 6.67 13.93 -6.48
C MET A 72 7.02 13.09 -7.72
N LYS A 73 8.31 13.02 -8.08
CA LYS A 73 8.78 12.12 -9.15
C LYS A 73 8.62 10.63 -8.80
N GLY A 74 8.66 10.27 -7.52
CA GLY A 74 8.38 8.91 -7.05
C GLY A 74 6.91 8.53 -7.25
N PHE A 75 5.99 9.44 -6.96
CA PHE A 75 4.54 9.20 -7.08
C PHE A 75 4.03 9.12 -8.53
N THR A 76 4.79 9.59 -9.51
CA THR A 76 4.33 9.66 -10.91
C THR A 76 4.62 8.41 -11.75
N LYS A 77 5.22 7.36 -11.16
CA LYS A 77 5.72 6.20 -11.93
C LYS A 77 4.70 5.13 -12.32
N GLU A 78 3.44 5.17 -11.86
CA GLU A 78 2.55 3.99 -12.06
C GLU A 78 1.14 4.30 -12.57
N ALA A 79 0.80 5.57 -12.81
CA ALA A 79 -0.61 5.95 -13.04
C ALA A 79 -1.19 5.65 -14.43
N VAL A 80 -0.51 4.96 -15.34
CA VAL A 80 -0.99 4.83 -16.73
C VAL A 80 -0.67 3.46 -17.35
N THR A 81 -1.18 2.39 -16.75
CA THR A 81 -1.56 1.19 -17.50
C THR A 81 -2.99 1.44 -18.01
N LYS A 82 -3.11 2.00 -19.21
CA LYS A 82 -4.41 2.33 -19.80
C LYS A 82 -4.97 1.10 -20.50
N PHE A 83 -6.21 0.77 -20.19
CA PHE A 83 -7.09 -0.02 -21.04
C PHE A 83 -7.97 0.93 -21.82
N ASP A 84 -7.70 1.13 -23.12
CA ASP A 84 -8.50 2.01 -23.99
C ASP A 84 -8.77 3.40 -23.39
N GLY A 85 -7.79 3.95 -22.65
CA GLY A 85 -7.90 5.27 -22.03
C GLY A 85 -8.48 5.30 -20.61
N THR A 86 -8.93 4.17 -20.07
CA THR A 86 -9.43 4.02 -18.68
C THR A 86 -8.37 3.46 -17.73
N ASN A 87 -8.52 3.70 -16.43
CA ASN A 87 -7.63 3.17 -15.40
C ASN A 87 -7.90 1.67 -15.23
N ILE A 88 -6.84 0.87 -15.26
CA ILE A 88 -6.85 -0.59 -15.07
C ILE A 88 -7.62 -1.05 -13.83
N GLU A 89 -7.53 -0.30 -12.73
CA GLU A 89 -8.19 -0.64 -11.48
C GLU A 89 -9.72 -0.55 -11.60
N LEU A 90 -10.21 0.40 -12.40
CA LEU A 90 -11.63 0.51 -12.69
C LEU A 90 -12.10 -0.64 -13.57
N VAL A 91 -11.32 -0.99 -14.60
CA VAL A 91 -11.64 -2.10 -15.50
C VAL A 91 -11.66 -3.43 -14.76
N CYS A 92 -10.76 -3.65 -13.79
CA CYS A 92 -10.78 -4.85 -12.96
C CYS A 92 -12.09 -5.03 -12.16
N ASN A 93 -12.83 -3.94 -11.84
CA ASN A 93 -14.14 -4.06 -11.19
C ASN A 93 -15.24 -4.52 -12.16
N ASP A 94 -15.05 -4.30 -13.46
CA ASP A 94 -15.99 -4.70 -14.51
C ASP A 94 -15.71 -6.12 -15.04
N VAL A 95 -14.60 -6.73 -14.62
CA VAL A 95 -14.26 -8.11 -14.95
C VAL A 95 -15.25 -9.05 -14.25
N GLN A 96 -15.99 -9.82 -15.04
CA GLN A 96 -16.92 -10.84 -14.56
C GLN A 96 -16.52 -12.18 -15.15
N PHE A 97 -16.21 -13.14 -14.30
CA PHE A 97 -15.89 -14.49 -14.70
C PHE A 97 -16.39 -15.48 -13.66
N ASP A 98 -16.63 -16.69 -14.11
CA ASP A 98 -16.96 -17.82 -13.26
C ASP A 98 -15.87 -18.87 -13.39
N ALA A 99 -15.61 -19.53 -12.28
CA ALA A 99 -14.62 -20.59 -12.23
C ALA A 99 -15.08 -21.71 -11.31
N SER A 100 -14.77 -22.93 -11.71
CA SER A 100 -15.06 -24.14 -10.97
C SER A 100 -13.88 -25.09 -11.08
N TYR A 101 -13.66 -25.84 -10.00
CA TYR A 101 -12.64 -26.87 -9.94
C TYR A 101 -13.31 -28.18 -9.57
N SER A 102 -13.20 -29.19 -10.43
CA SER A 102 -13.79 -30.51 -10.21
C SER A 102 -12.92 -31.60 -10.82
N ALA A 103 -12.68 -32.67 -10.07
CA ALA A 103 -11.93 -33.85 -10.52
C ALA A 103 -10.57 -33.50 -11.17
N GLY A 104 -9.82 -32.56 -10.59
CA GLY A 104 -8.50 -32.16 -11.11
C GLY A 104 -8.54 -31.24 -12.33
N THR A 105 -9.73 -30.84 -12.77
CA THR A 105 -9.92 -29.95 -13.94
C THR A 105 -10.38 -28.58 -13.47
N LEU A 106 -9.62 -27.55 -13.83
CA LEU A 106 -9.98 -26.16 -13.60
C LEU A 106 -10.72 -25.63 -14.83
N THR A 107 -11.96 -25.22 -14.65
CA THR A 107 -12.78 -24.62 -15.72
C THR A 107 -13.04 -23.16 -15.40
N ILE A 108 -12.70 -22.28 -16.33
CA ILE A 108 -12.86 -20.82 -16.21
C ILE A 108 -13.68 -20.33 -17.40
N SER A 109 -14.70 -19.53 -17.14
CA SER A 109 -15.59 -18.95 -18.15
C SER A 109 -15.64 -17.44 -17.99
N ASN A 110 -15.33 -16.69 -19.04
CA ASN A 110 -15.43 -15.23 -19.04
C ASN A 110 -16.85 -14.81 -19.42
N SER A 111 -17.68 -14.47 -18.43
CA SER A 111 -19.05 -13.99 -18.62
C SER A 111 -19.14 -12.48 -18.84
N GLY A 112 -18.04 -11.75 -18.64
CA GLY A 112 -17.97 -10.30 -18.79
C GLY A 112 -17.61 -9.82 -20.20
N ASN A 113 -17.58 -8.49 -20.36
CA ASN A 113 -17.20 -7.82 -21.61
C ASN A 113 -15.69 -7.57 -21.73
N VAL A 114 -14.93 -7.75 -20.64
CA VAL A 114 -13.50 -7.47 -20.59
C VAL A 114 -12.72 -8.74 -20.93
N PRO A 115 -11.85 -8.75 -21.96
CA PRO A 115 -10.99 -9.90 -22.24
C PRO A 115 -9.94 -10.06 -21.14
N ILE A 116 -9.73 -11.29 -20.69
CA ILE A 116 -8.79 -11.61 -19.62
C ILE A 116 -7.54 -12.21 -20.25
N TYR A 117 -6.36 -11.67 -19.93
CA TYR A 117 -5.12 -12.13 -20.55
C TYR A 117 -4.64 -13.44 -19.93
N ASN A 118 -4.67 -13.50 -18.60
CA ASN A 118 -4.17 -14.63 -17.83
C ASN A 118 -4.80 -14.60 -16.43
N PHE A 119 -4.51 -15.59 -15.60
CA PHE A 119 -4.88 -15.59 -14.19
C PHE A 119 -3.64 -15.89 -13.32
N ASP A 120 -3.66 -15.39 -12.08
CA ASP A 120 -2.82 -15.90 -11.00
C ASP A 120 -3.69 -16.79 -10.11
N VAL A 121 -3.23 -18.02 -9.83
CA VAL A 121 -3.85 -18.91 -8.84
C VAL A 121 -3.15 -18.70 -7.51
N LYS A 122 -3.89 -18.23 -6.52
CA LYS A 122 -3.44 -18.23 -5.13
C LYS A 122 -4.08 -19.41 -4.41
N THR A 123 -3.26 -20.33 -3.93
CA THR A 123 -3.69 -21.49 -3.14
C THR A 123 -3.38 -21.25 -1.67
N GLU A 124 -4.39 -21.34 -0.82
CA GLU A 124 -4.22 -21.23 0.63
C GLU A 124 -4.30 -22.60 1.30
N TYR A 125 -3.41 -22.83 2.26
CA TYR A 125 -3.35 -24.05 3.06
C TYR A 125 -3.05 -23.69 4.53
N PRO A 126 -3.25 -24.62 5.49
CA PRO A 126 -2.99 -24.33 6.89
C PRO A 126 -1.53 -23.93 7.14
N GLY A 127 -1.30 -22.64 7.38
CA GLY A 127 0.03 -22.09 7.68
C GLY A 127 0.74 -21.37 6.54
N GLY A 128 0.12 -21.22 5.36
CA GLY A 128 0.75 -20.51 4.25
C GLY A 128 -0.16 -20.26 3.05
N HIS A 129 0.41 -19.61 2.04
CA HIS A 129 -0.18 -19.43 0.72
C HIS A 129 0.92 -19.50 -0.33
N ASP A 130 0.58 -20.04 -1.49
CA ASP A 130 1.42 -20.01 -2.68
C ASP A 130 0.67 -19.28 -3.79
N THR A 131 1.41 -18.60 -4.66
CA THR A 131 0.85 -17.93 -5.85
C THR A 131 1.56 -18.45 -7.08
N ILE A 132 0.78 -18.98 -8.01
CA ILE A 132 1.25 -19.63 -9.21
C ILE A 132 0.60 -18.95 -10.40
N ASN A 133 1.42 -18.52 -11.37
CA ASN A 133 0.90 -17.95 -12.60
C ASN A 133 0.42 -19.09 -13.53
N LEU A 134 -0.83 -19.04 -14.04
CA LEU A 134 -1.34 -20.18 -14.84
C LEU A 134 -0.58 -20.34 -16.15
N LYS A 135 -0.18 -19.25 -16.80
CA LYS A 135 0.49 -19.32 -18.12
C LYS A 135 1.84 -20.04 -18.07
N GLU A 136 2.49 -20.09 -16.91
CA GLU A 136 3.72 -20.86 -16.74
C GLU A 136 3.48 -22.37 -16.64
N ASN A 137 2.28 -22.79 -16.27
CA ASN A 137 1.94 -24.18 -15.97
C ASN A 137 0.94 -24.79 -16.95
N LEU A 138 0.15 -23.96 -17.64
CA LEU A 138 -0.93 -24.36 -18.53
C LEU A 138 -0.88 -23.53 -19.81
N ASP A 139 -1.23 -24.16 -20.93
CA ASP A 139 -1.37 -23.47 -22.21
C ASP A 139 -2.71 -22.72 -22.26
N PHE A 140 -2.76 -21.59 -21.57
CA PHE A 140 -3.94 -20.72 -21.47
C PHE A 140 -4.28 -20.01 -22.80
N GLY A 141 -3.48 -20.20 -23.85
CA GLY A 141 -3.56 -19.44 -25.09
C GLY A 141 -3.14 -17.98 -24.92
N GLU A 142 -3.51 -17.12 -25.88
CA GLU A 142 -3.14 -15.70 -25.85
C GLU A 142 -4.01 -14.87 -24.89
N ARG A 143 -5.31 -15.18 -24.79
CA ARG A 143 -6.29 -14.50 -23.95
C ARG A 143 -7.62 -15.26 -23.93
N LEU A 144 -8.37 -15.11 -22.85
CA LEU A 144 -9.77 -15.54 -22.72
C LEU A 144 -10.70 -14.42 -23.17
N SER A 145 -11.18 -14.49 -24.41
CA SER A 145 -12.15 -13.54 -24.97
C SER A 145 -13.48 -13.58 -24.22
N GLN A 146 -14.30 -12.54 -24.40
CA GLN A 146 -15.68 -12.52 -23.91
C GLN A 146 -16.44 -13.78 -24.35
N GLY A 147 -17.13 -14.43 -23.41
CA GLY A 147 -17.85 -15.69 -23.62
C GLY A 147 -16.95 -16.91 -23.81
N GLY A 148 -15.63 -16.74 -23.76
CA GLY A 148 -14.66 -17.83 -23.88
C GLY A 148 -14.64 -18.70 -22.63
N VAL A 149 -14.35 -19.99 -22.83
CA VAL A 149 -14.18 -20.97 -21.77
C VAL A 149 -12.81 -21.62 -21.91
N PHE A 150 -12.08 -21.68 -20.80
CA PHE A 150 -10.83 -22.41 -20.66
C PHE A 150 -11.06 -23.59 -19.73
N SER A 151 -10.56 -24.77 -20.08
CA SER A 151 -10.64 -25.97 -19.25
C SER A 151 -9.39 -26.80 -19.46
N ASP A 152 -8.64 -27.02 -18.38
CA ASP A 152 -7.43 -27.83 -18.41
C ASP A 152 -7.22 -28.54 -17.06
N SER A 153 -6.43 -29.61 -17.10
CA SER A 153 -6.00 -30.32 -15.91
C SER A 153 -5.04 -29.46 -15.11
N PHE A 154 -5.35 -29.22 -13.83
CA PHE A 154 -4.53 -28.41 -12.94
C PHE A 154 -4.33 -29.16 -11.63
N SER A 155 -3.09 -29.52 -11.33
CA SER A 155 -2.75 -30.28 -10.13
C SER A 155 -2.58 -29.33 -8.95
N ILE A 156 -3.46 -29.47 -7.96
CA ILE A 156 -3.43 -28.67 -6.73
C ILE A 156 -2.94 -29.56 -5.58
N PRO A 157 -2.11 -29.06 -4.65
CA PRO A 157 -1.72 -29.82 -3.47
C PRO A 157 -2.95 -30.25 -2.64
N ASP A 158 -2.97 -31.50 -2.18
CA ASP A 158 -4.08 -32.08 -1.40
C ASP A 158 -4.39 -31.33 -0.10
N SER A 159 -3.45 -30.53 0.41
CA SER A 159 -3.60 -29.69 1.61
C SER A 159 -4.29 -28.35 1.36
N THR A 160 -4.64 -28.04 0.11
CA THR A 160 -5.26 -26.76 -0.26
C THR A 160 -6.70 -26.70 0.23
N THR A 161 -7.02 -25.67 0.99
CA THR A 161 -8.38 -25.44 1.50
C THR A 161 -9.16 -24.48 0.64
N LYS A 162 -8.47 -23.54 -0.01
CA LYS A 162 -9.08 -22.46 -0.77
C LYS A 162 -8.23 -22.09 -1.97
N ILE A 163 -8.89 -21.86 -3.09
CA ILE A 163 -8.28 -21.35 -4.31
C ILE A 163 -8.88 -19.97 -4.59
N ILE A 164 -8.02 -19.00 -4.88
CA ILE A 164 -8.41 -17.66 -5.29
C ILE A 164 -7.82 -17.43 -6.68
N LEU A 165 -8.68 -17.21 -7.66
CA LEU A 165 -8.25 -16.85 -9.01
C LEU A 165 -8.28 -15.34 -9.17
N ILE A 166 -7.15 -14.75 -9.54
CA ILE A 166 -6.99 -13.32 -9.71
C ILE A 166 -6.78 -13.05 -11.21
N PRO A 167 -7.66 -12.29 -11.87
CA PRO A 167 -7.48 -12.00 -13.29
C PRO A 167 -6.29 -11.07 -13.51
N ILE A 168 -5.51 -11.37 -14.54
CA ILE A 168 -4.47 -10.50 -15.09
C ILE A 168 -4.96 -9.95 -16.41
N LEU A 169 -4.85 -8.64 -16.54
CA LEU A 169 -5.21 -7.93 -17.75
C LEU A 169 -3.94 -7.42 -18.45
N LEU A 170 -3.97 -7.36 -19.79
CA LEU A 170 -2.90 -6.79 -20.63
C LEU A 170 -3.16 -5.30 -20.98
N GLY A 171 -2.57 -4.38 -20.25
CA GLY A 171 -2.67 -2.95 -20.53
C GLY A 171 -1.59 -2.45 -21.49
N VAL A 172 -1.70 -1.19 -21.90
CA VAL A 172 -0.65 -0.51 -22.68
C VAL A 172 -0.13 0.69 -21.88
N ASN A 173 1.21 0.83 -21.82
CA ASN A 173 1.85 1.96 -21.17
C ASN A 173 1.87 3.20 -22.12
N LYS A 174 2.28 4.36 -21.61
CA LYS A 174 2.41 5.61 -22.40
C LYS A 174 3.29 5.46 -23.64
N ASP A 175 4.25 4.55 -23.59
CA ASP A 175 5.22 4.30 -24.66
C ASP A 175 4.68 3.31 -25.72
N GLY A 176 3.45 2.82 -25.57
CA GLY A 176 2.85 1.82 -26.47
C GLY A 176 3.25 0.38 -26.15
N GLU A 177 4.10 0.17 -25.14
CA GLU A 177 4.50 -1.17 -24.69
C GLU A 177 3.36 -1.86 -23.94
N GLN A 178 3.14 -3.15 -24.27
CA GLN A 178 2.17 -3.98 -23.56
C GLN A 178 2.73 -4.38 -22.19
N LYS A 179 1.93 -4.20 -21.15
CA LYS A 179 2.29 -4.56 -19.78
C LYS A 179 1.13 -5.29 -19.10
N THR A 180 1.43 -6.42 -18.49
CA THR A 180 0.46 -7.17 -17.68
C THR A 180 0.31 -6.55 -16.31
N GLN A 181 -0.91 -6.51 -15.80
CA GLN A 181 -1.24 -6.06 -14.45
C GLN A 181 -2.24 -7.02 -13.84
N ALA A 182 -1.91 -7.56 -12.67
CA ALA A 182 -2.84 -8.33 -11.86
C ALA A 182 -3.86 -7.39 -11.20
N CYS A 183 -5.11 -7.81 -11.17
CA CYS A 183 -6.16 -7.16 -10.40
C CYS A 183 -5.99 -7.40 -8.89
N ASP A 184 -6.75 -6.69 -8.05
CA ASP A 184 -6.70 -6.86 -6.59
C ASP A 184 -7.33 -8.21 -6.20
N GLU A 185 -6.86 -8.83 -5.11
CA GLU A 185 -7.37 -10.11 -4.61
C GLU A 185 -8.87 -10.04 -4.29
N ARG A 186 -9.36 -8.85 -3.96
CA ARG A 186 -10.79 -8.57 -3.70
C ARG A 186 -11.70 -8.79 -4.90
N GLN A 187 -11.14 -8.69 -6.10
CA GLN A 187 -11.84 -8.92 -7.37
C GLN A 187 -11.67 -10.38 -7.83
N GLY A 188 -10.87 -11.17 -7.11
CA GLY A 188 -10.68 -12.58 -7.39
C GLY A 188 -11.90 -13.43 -7.06
N LYS A 189 -12.00 -14.59 -7.73
CA LYS A 189 -13.05 -15.58 -7.47
C LYS A 189 -12.52 -16.65 -6.53
N GLU A 190 -13.19 -16.82 -5.40
CA GLU A 190 -12.89 -17.89 -4.45
C GLU A 190 -13.62 -19.17 -4.84
N ILE A 191 -12.88 -20.28 -4.90
CA ILE A 191 -13.39 -21.63 -5.12
C ILE A 191 -13.11 -22.43 -3.85
N GLN A 192 -14.17 -22.91 -3.21
CA GLN A 192 -14.04 -23.84 -2.08
C GLN A 192 -13.89 -25.25 -2.65
N ILE A 193 -12.77 -25.91 -2.31
CA ILE A 193 -12.58 -27.31 -2.67
C ILE A 193 -13.40 -28.14 -1.70
N THR A 194 -14.41 -28.85 -2.22
CA THR A 194 -15.07 -29.91 -1.47
C THR A 194 -14.33 -31.20 -1.80
N ILE A 195 -13.48 -31.62 -0.88
CA ILE A 195 -12.80 -32.92 -0.92
C ILE A 195 -13.79 -34.01 -0.53
#